data_AF-A0A8T4J7M7-F1
#
_entry.id   AF-A0A8T4J7M7-F1
#
_cell.length_a   1.000
_cell.length_b   1.000
_cell.length_c   1.000
_cell.angle_alpha   90.00
_cell.angle_beta   90.00
_cell.angle_gamma   90.00
#
_symmetry.space_group_name_H-M   'P 1'
#
loop_
_entity.id
_entity.type
_entity.pdbx_description
1 polymer ?
#
loop_
_entity_poly.entity_id
_entity_poly.type
_entity_poly.pdbx_seq_one_letter_code
_entity_poly.pdbx_strand_id
1 'polypeptide(L)'
;YNEIPTMSLQVGQEIVIRVRNETGSQIDDGIPVHGVGTSQGLITIAPSQSDSFDNIRTTGITTHDIPNNTNGYITVIGFVNDLDTSAWSGGDTLYVSPTAAGVLTNERPKSPNIPQPVATVAASDATSGSIYTFASAARNDSMQEIAYTLPLTGVVDTAVDFIGTLRVEAAGATGDVATDWALSNQHCFINVNSITGSGDITLTGTSLPESNAVPSAGDTEILPASATGYLQSNKKWWEITNIDIPAGISAIDFDYGVVGYPDLGNRNFRIIGYRCDAYAAGNSPDFRLRISKVDDTGGKNMDIVSLEDIGVDSGAAGDQIIDHLRTGADDRSYNPAVGDIWDNDTTFTFKQLDFNTYFTNSENDILGGDGHEGYIIRIEGEGAGITNVDFITVHLFYELI
;
A
#
# COMPACT_ATOMS: atom_id res chain seq x y z
N TYR A 1 3.15 48.88 -5.20
CA TYR A 1 2.06 49.57 -4.45
C TYR A 1 1.23 48.46 -3.82
N ASN A 2 1.19 48.43 -2.49
CA ASN A 2 0.36 47.51 -1.74
C ASN A 2 -0.72 48.33 -1.03
N GLU A 3 -1.98 47.90 -1.15
CA GLU A 3 -3.16 48.58 -0.60
C GLU A 3 -3.50 48.15 0.83
N ILE A 4 -2.75 47.17 1.39
CA ILE A 4 -2.96 46.60 2.72
C ILE A 4 -1.84 47.07 3.67
N PRO A 5 -2.11 47.95 4.64
CA PRO A 5 -1.07 48.59 5.47
C PRO A 5 -0.21 47.64 6.31
N THR A 6 -0.70 46.43 6.59
CA THR A 6 -0.01 45.42 7.42
C THR A 6 0.95 44.54 6.62
N MET A 7 0.94 44.60 5.29
CA MET A 7 1.80 43.75 4.46
C MET A 7 3.09 44.47 4.05
N SER A 8 4.23 43.84 4.36
CA SER A 8 5.57 44.24 3.94
C SER A 8 6.08 43.27 2.87
N LEU A 9 6.62 43.77 1.76
CA LEU A 9 7.23 42.94 0.71
C LEU A 9 8.74 43.11 0.75
N GLN A 10 9.47 42.03 1.03
CA GLN A 10 10.93 42.01 0.96
C GLN A 10 11.38 41.79 -0.48
N VAL A 11 11.66 42.90 -1.18
CA VAL A 11 11.99 42.89 -2.62
C VAL A 11 13.19 41.98 -2.89
N GLY A 12 12.97 40.94 -3.70
CA GLY A 12 14.00 39.95 -4.07
C GLY A 12 14.14 38.77 -3.11
N GLN A 13 13.34 38.71 -2.04
CA GLN A 13 13.35 37.61 -1.05
C GLN A 13 12.00 36.89 -0.95
N GLU A 14 10.92 37.53 -1.41
CA GLU A 14 9.56 36.97 -1.35
C GLU A 14 8.88 36.95 -2.73
N ILE A 15 8.14 35.87 -2.99
CA ILE A 15 7.18 35.74 -4.09
C ILE A 15 5.79 35.68 -3.48
N VAL A 16 5.01 36.73 -3.71
CA VAL A 16 3.62 36.85 -3.25
C VAL A 16 2.65 36.81 -4.41
N ILE A 17 1.47 36.23 -4.18
CA ILE A 17 0.36 36.20 -5.14
C ILE A 17 -0.83 36.93 -4.52
N ARG A 18 -1.49 37.76 -5.34
CA ARG A 18 -2.74 38.42 -4.97
C ARG A 18 -3.91 37.46 -5.13
N VAL A 19 -4.73 37.34 -4.10
CA VAL A 19 -5.85 36.38 -4.02
C VAL A 19 -7.11 37.03 -3.47
N ARG A 20 -8.22 36.31 -3.50
CA ARG A 20 -9.51 36.75 -2.95
C ARG A 20 -10.11 35.69 -2.03
N ASN A 21 -10.61 36.11 -0.87
CA ASN A 21 -11.33 35.21 0.04
C ASN A 21 -12.84 35.33 -0.20
N GLU A 22 -13.49 34.21 -0.52
CA GLU A 22 -14.95 34.10 -0.66
C GLU A 22 -15.52 32.92 0.15
N THR A 23 -14.79 32.48 1.19
CA THR A 23 -15.16 31.31 2.02
C THR A 23 -16.36 31.54 2.94
N GLY A 24 -16.85 32.78 3.06
CA GLY A 24 -17.89 33.16 4.01
C GLY A 24 -17.36 33.56 5.40
N SER A 25 -16.05 33.42 5.65
CA SER A 25 -15.40 33.79 6.92
C SER A 25 -14.03 34.46 6.68
N GLN A 26 -13.43 35.03 7.73
CA GLN A 26 -12.06 35.53 7.66
C GLN A 26 -11.08 34.34 7.61
N ILE A 27 -9.99 34.48 6.84
CA ILE A 27 -8.83 33.60 6.90
C ILE A 27 -7.72 34.41 7.59
N ASP A 28 -7.22 33.93 8.72
CA ASP A 28 -6.23 34.64 9.53
C ASP A 28 -4.82 34.58 8.91
N ASP A 29 -3.89 35.35 9.48
CA ASP A 29 -2.47 35.27 9.15
C ASP A 29 -1.85 33.89 9.45
N GLY A 30 -0.85 33.47 8.66
CA GLY A 30 -0.14 32.19 8.85
C GLY A 30 -0.89 30.94 8.41
N ILE A 31 -2.02 31.07 7.72
CA ILE A 31 -2.87 29.96 7.30
C ILE A 31 -2.45 29.43 5.92
N PRO A 32 -2.14 28.12 5.77
CA PRO A 32 -1.95 27.50 4.47
C PRO A 32 -3.27 27.45 3.70
N VAL A 33 -3.24 27.88 2.43
CA VAL A 33 -4.44 27.96 1.57
C VAL A 33 -4.20 27.39 0.17
N HIS A 34 -5.28 26.92 -0.46
CA HIS A 34 -5.30 26.44 -1.83
C HIS A 34 -6.27 27.26 -2.68
N GLY A 35 -6.05 27.28 -4.00
CA GLY A 35 -6.94 27.92 -4.96
C GLY A 35 -8.19 27.07 -5.23
N VAL A 36 -9.39 27.66 -5.12
CA VAL A 36 -10.68 26.98 -5.34
C VAL A 36 -11.43 27.45 -6.58
N GLY A 37 -10.95 28.52 -7.23
CA GLY A 37 -11.60 29.07 -8.41
C GLY A 37 -11.07 30.45 -8.77
N THR A 38 -11.90 31.22 -9.47
CA THR A 38 -11.55 32.59 -9.88
C THR A 38 -12.71 33.54 -9.69
N SER A 39 -12.43 34.74 -9.18
CA SER A 39 -13.40 35.82 -9.05
C SER A 39 -12.70 37.15 -9.33
N GLN A 40 -13.31 37.98 -10.19
CA GLN A 40 -12.78 39.30 -10.57
C GLN A 40 -11.33 39.27 -11.11
N GLY A 41 -10.96 38.19 -11.80
CA GLY A 41 -9.61 38.01 -12.35
C GLY A 41 -8.54 37.64 -11.31
N LEU A 42 -8.94 37.33 -10.07
CA LEU A 42 -8.09 36.80 -9.01
C LEU A 42 -8.44 35.34 -8.73
N ILE A 43 -7.45 34.57 -8.25
CA ILE A 43 -7.69 33.23 -7.69
C ILE A 43 -8.46 33.41 -6.37
N THR A 44 -9.54 32.65 -6.20
CA THR A 44 -10.22 32.52 -4.90
C THR A 44 -9.55 31.43 -4.08
N ILE A 45 -9.47 31.62 -2.76
CA ILE A 45 -8.75 30.72 -1.85
C ILE A 45 -9.65 30.13 -0.75
N ALA A 46 -9.25 28.97 -0.23
CA ALA A 46 -9.78 28.36 0.99
C ALA A 46 -8.65 27.74 1.83
N PRO A 47 -8.82 27.57 3.15
CA PRO A 47 -7.85 26.87 4.00
C PRO A 47 -7.54 25.46 3.49
N SER A 48 -6.26 25.10 3.43
CA SER A 48 -5.82 23.77 2.97
C SER A 48 -5.94 22.72 4.05
N GLN A 49 -6.24 21.48 3.65
CA GLN A 49 -6.32 20.32 4.54
C GLN A 49 -5.71 19.09 3.85
N SER A 50 -5.01 18.26 4.61
CA SER A 50 -4.34 17.04 4.14
C SER A 50 -5.28 15.83 4.00
N ASP A 51 -6.59 16.07 3.84
CA ASP A 51 -7.64 15.04 3.77
C ASP A 51 -7.98 14.58 2.34
N SER A 52 -7.71 15.41 1.33
CA SER A 52 -8.03 15.11 -0.08
C SER A 52 -7.15 15.89 -1.05
N PHE A 53 -7.06 15.41 -2.29
CA PHE A 53 -6.30 16.09 -3.35
C PHE A 53 -6.83 17.48 -3.71
N ASP A 54 -8.14 17.71 -3.53
CA ASP A 54 -8.75 19.00 -3.82
C ASP A 54 -8.37 20.05 -2.75
N ASN A 55 -8.30 19.63 -1.49
CA ASN A 55 -8.02 20.52 -0.36
C ASN A 55 -6.51 20.71 -0.10
N ILE A 56 -5.67 19.72 -0.42
CA ILE A 56 -4.26 19.72 0.00
C ILE A 56 -3.40 20.66 -0.83
N ARG A 57 -3.74 20.94 -2.09
CA ARG A 57 -2.97 21.69 -3.12
C ARG A 57 -2.60 23.12 -2.71
N THR A 58 -1.76 23.24 -1.69
CA THR A 58 -1.44 24.48 -1.02
C THR A 58 -0.68 25.37 -1.99
N THR A 59 -1.26 26.54 -2.24
CA THR A 59 -0.72 27.54 -3.18
C THR A 59 0.21 28.51 -2.46
N GLY A 60 0.00 28.70 -1.16
CA GLY A 60 0.85 29.54 -0.30
C GLY A 60 0.27 29.66 1.11
N ILE A 61 0.90 30.50 1.91
CA ILE A 61 0.47 30.81 3.28
C ILE A 61 0.05 32.29 3.34
N THR A 62 -1.06 32.61 4.02
CA THR A 62 -1.47 34.00 4.23
C THR A 62 -0.42 34.77 5.05
N THR A 63 -0.24 36.06 4.73
CA THR A 63 0.73 36.94 5.41
C THR A 63 0.06 38.10 6.16
N HIS A 64 -1.27 38.06 6.24
CA HIS A 64 -2.14 38.93 7.03
C HIS A 64 -3.56 38.36 7.04
N ASP A 65 -4.41 38.88 7.91
CA ASP A 65 -5.83 38.53 7.95
C ASP A 65 -6.58 38.97 6.68
N ILE A 66 -7.27 38.04 6.03
CA ILE A 66 -8.06 38.27 4.82
C ILE A 66 -9.56 38.07 5.14
N PRO A 67 -10.33 39.14 5.41
CA PRO A 67 -11.77 39.04 5.63
C PRO A 67 -12.54 38.47 4.43
N ASN A 68 -13.73 37.91 4.68
CA ASN A 68 -14.60 37.45 3.60
C ASN A 68 -14.93 38.55 2.59
N ASN A 69 -14.99 38.21 1.30
CA ASN A 69 -15.21 39.10 0.16
C ASN A 69 -14.15 40.19 -0.03
N THR A 70 -12.97 40.03 0.55
CA THR A 70 -11.84 40.94 0.37
C THR A 70 -10.70 40.30 -0.40
N ASN A 71 -9.80 41.16 -0.89
CA ASN A 71 -8.59 40.73 -1.58
C ASN A 71 -7.43 40.72 -0.57
N GLY A 72 -6.54 39.75 -0.69
CA GLY A 72 -5.36 39.64 0.15
C GLY A 72 -4.15 39.13 -0.62
N TYR A 73 -3.12 38.73 0.12
CA TYR A 73 -1.87 38.22 -0.42
C TYR A 73 -1.46 36.96 0.33
N ILE A 74 -0.91 36.02 -0.43
CA ILE A 74 -0.27 34.82 0.10
C ILE A 74 1.19 34.80 -0.31
N THR A 75 2.04 34.28 0.55
CA THR A 75 3.46 34.06 0.28
C THR A 75 3.65 32.63 -0.23
N VAL A 76 4.25 32.50 -1.42
CA VAL A 76 4.54 31.23 -2.09
C VAL A 76 5.96 30.77 -1.80
N ILE A 77 6.90 31.72 -1.80
CA ILE A 77 8.30 31.52 -1.44
C ILE A 77 8.74 32.74 -0.62
N GLY A 78 9.38 32.54 0.51
CA GLY A 78 9.90 33.62 1.35
C GLY A 78 9.59 33.42 2.83
N PHE A 79 9.84 34.44 3.66
CA PHE A 79 9.53 34.37 5.09
C PHE A 79 8.11 34.87 5.36
N VAL A 80 7.44 34.22 6.30
CA VAL A 80 6.24 34.74 6.97
C VAL A 80 6.64 34.94 8.43
N ASN A 81 6.47 36.17 8.92
CA ASN A 81 6.97 36.63 10.22
C ASN A 81 5.80 36.93 11.16
N ASP A 82 6.13 37.18 12.43
CA ASP A 82 5.19 37.57 13.49
C ASP A 82 4.10 36.51 13.74
N LEU A 83 4.46 35.23 13.55
CA LEU A 83 3.61 34.07 13.83
C LEU A 83 3.96 33.43 15.18
N ASP A 84 2.98 32.85 15.87
CA ASP A 84 3.24 31.94 16.98
C ASP A 84 3.75 30.60 16.45
N THR A 85 5.04 30.33 16.68
CA THR A 85 5.74 29.10 16.29
C THR A 85 6.29 28.36 17.50
N SER A 86 5.87 28.74 18.70
CA SER A 86 6.38 28.23 19.97
C SER A 86 6.14 26.73 20.18
N ALA A 87 5.23 26.14 19.39
CA ALA A 87 4.96 24.70 19.36
C ALA A 87 6.02 23.87 18.62
N TRP A 88 6.92 24.50 17.85
CA TRP A 88 7.89 23.82 16.99
C TRP A 88 9.32 24.29 17.25
N SER A 89 10.30 23.48 16.84
CA SER A 89 11.73 23.84 16.93
C SER A 89 12.23 24.47 15.63
N GLY A 90 13.26 25.33 15.73
CA GLY A 90 13.94 25.86 14.55
C GLY A 90 14.51 24.73 13.68
N GLY A 91 14.18 24.74 12.38
CA GLY A 91 14.53 23.69 11.42
C GLY A 91 13.46 22.62 11.20
N ASP A 92 12.39 22.60 12.01
CA ASP A 92 11.28 21.67 11.80
C ASP A 92 10.62 21.93 10.45
N THR A 93 10.31 20.86 9.72
CA THR A 93 9.50 20.94 8.50
C THR A 93 8.02 20.93 8.88
N LEU A 94 7.27 21.89 8.37
CA LEU A 94 5.83 22.01 8.59
C LEU A 94 5.06 21.46 7.40
N TYR A 95 4.02 20.71 7.72
CA TYR A 95 3.06 20.10 6.80
C TYR A 95 1.67 20.70 7.05
N VAL A 96 0.79 20.59 6.07
CA VAL A 96 -0.65 20.85 6.26
C VAL A 96 -1.25 19.75 7.11
N SER A 97 -2.04 20.12 8.11
CA SER A 97 -2.70 19.17 9.01
C SER A 97 -3.81 18.37 8.31
N PRO A 98 -3.96 17.08 8.62
CA PRO A 98 -5.11 16.29 8.18
C PRO A 98 -6.36 16.51 9.03
N THR A 99 -6.21 16.96 10.28
CA THR A 99 -7.30 17.00 11.26
C THR A 99 -8.13 18.28 11.24
N ALA A 100 -7.57 19.36 10.69
CA ALA A 100 -8.24 20.66 10.62
C ALA A 100 -7.69 21.50 9.46
N ALA A 101 -8.60 22.08 8.68
CA ALA A 101 -8.24 22.97 7.58
C ALA A 101 -7.52 24.22 8.08
N GLY A 102 -6.44 24.61 7.40
CA GLY A 102 -5.65 25.79 7.73
C GLY A 102 -4.68 25.62 8.90
N VAL A 103 -4.48 24.40 9.40
CA VAL A 103 -3.54 24.14 10.51
C VAL A 103 -2.23 23.58 9.98
N LEU A 104 -1.11 24.04 10.53
CA LEU A 104 0.23 23.50 10.29
C LEU A 104 0.62 22.50 11.39
N THR A 105 1.45 21.51 11.03
CA THR A 105 1.98 20.50 11.96
C THR A 105 3.42 20.14 11.59
N ASN A 106 4.27 19.81 12.57
CA ASN A 106 5.60 19.23 12.33
C ASN A 106 5.58 17.69 12.28
N GLU A 107 4.44 17.08 12.61
CA GLU A 107 4.20 15.65 12.42
C GLU A 107 3.80 15.39 10.96
N ARG A 108 4.63 14.64 10.24
CA ARG A 108 4.35 14.27 8.85
C ARG A 108 3.02 13.50 8.76
N PRO A 109 2.02 13.99 8.00
CA PRO A 109 0.78 13.24 7.77
C PRO A 109 1.08 11.84 7.24
N LYS A 110 0.41 10.84 7.82
CA LYS A 110 0.48 9.43 7.39
C LYS A 110 -0.72 9.10 6.52
N SER A 111 -0.54 8.14 5.62
CA SER A 111 -1.65 7.53 4.86
C SER A 111 -2.82 7.22 5.80
N PRO A 112 -4.08 7.50 5.41
CA PRO A 112 -4.56 7.90 4.07
C PRO A 112 -4.38 9.40 3.71
N ASN A 113 -3.82 10.21 4.61
CA ASN A 113 -3.67 11.65 4.40
C ASN A 113 -2.46 11.99 3.53
N ILE A 114 -2.54 13.07 2.75
CA ILE A 114 -1.55 13.41 1.73
C ILE A 114 -0.48 14.34 2.33
N PRO A 115 0.77 13.89 2.53
CA PRO A 115 1.80 14.72 3.13
C PRO A 115 2.29 15.78 2.14
N GLN A 116 1.95 17.05 2.38
CA GLN A 116 2.53 18.19 1.67
C GLN A 116 3.34 19.05 2.64
N PRO A 117 4.68 19.07 2.54
CA PRO A 117 5.49 20.04 3.28
C PRO A 117 5.28 21.42 2.66
N VAL A 118 5.12 22.45 3.47
CA VAL A 118 4.81 23.82 2.99
C VAL A 118 5.75 24.88 3.56
N ALA A 119 6.40 24.62 4.68
CA ALA A 119 7.35 25.56 5.27
C ALA A 119 8.40 24.87 6.15
N THR A 120 9.46 25.60 6.51
CA THR A 120 10.42 25.24 7.55
C THR A 120 10.42 26.33 8.61
N VAL A 121 10.43 25.96 9.90
CA VAL A 121 10.51 26.92 10.99
C VAL A 121 11.87 27.61 10.99
N ALA A 122 11.87 28.93 10.89
CA ALA A 122 13.09 29.73 10.86
C ALA A 122 13.46 30.27 12.25
N ALA A 123 12.45 30.70 13.02
CA ALA A 123 12.61 31.08 14.42
C ALA A 123 11.40 30.58 15.22
N SER A 124 11.65 29.96 16.38
CA SER A 124 10.63 29.50 17.32
C SER A 124 10.44 30.54 18.42
N ASP A 125 9.32 31.25 18.37
CA ASP A 125 8.90 32.24 19.37
C ASP A 125 7.37 32.40 19.33
N ALA A 126 6.76 32.83 20.44
CA ALA A 126 5.32 33.01 20.55
C ALA A 126 4.80 34.32 19.91
N THR A 127 5.67 35.29 19.66
CA THR A 127 5.32 36.64 19.19
C THR A 127 6.19 37.14 18.04
N SER A 128 7.42 36.65 17.92
CA SER A 128 8.38 37.00 16.88
C SER A 128 8.86 35.77 16.11
N GLY A 129 8.00 34.75 16.02
CA GLY A 129 8.26 33.53 15.29
C GLY A 129 8.24 33.77 13.78
N SER A 130 8.92 32.90 13.04
CA SER A 130 8.93 32.97 11.59
C SER A 130 9.08 31.61 10.93
N ILE A 131 8.50 31.48 9.75
CA ILE A 131 8.60 30.29 8.90
C ILE A 131 9.10 30.72 7.51
N TYR A 132 9.92 29.88 6.89
CA TYR A 132 10.28 30.00 5.50
C TYR A 132 9.37 29.09 4.67
N THR A 133 8.46 29.70 3.91
CA THR A 133 7.61 29.00 2.95
C THR A 133 8.36 28.78 1.64
N PHE A 134 8.10 27.64 1.00
CA PHE A 134 8.66 27.28 -0.28
C PHE A 134 7.59 26.69 -1.19
N ALA A 135 7.76 26.86 -2.51
CA ALA A 135 6.87 26.28 -3.49
C ALA A 135 6.96 24.74 -3.39
N SER A 136 5.91 24.14 -2.86
CA SER A 136 5.76 22.70 -2.76
C SER A 136 4.52 22.31 -3.53
N ALA A 137 4.70 21.49 -4.56
CA ALA A 137 3.55 20.88 -5.22
C ALA A 137 3.04 19.75 -4.32
N ALA A 138 1.72 19.66 -4.13
CA ALA A 138 1.12 18.38 -3.77
C ALA A 138 1.64 17.36 -4.78
N ARG A 139 2.33 16.32 -4.29
CA ARG A 139 2.68 15.21 -5.18
C ARG A 139 1.34 14.61 -5.58
N ASN A 140 0.95 14.81 -6.83
CA ASN A 140 -0.09 14.00 -7.43
C ASN A 140 0.39 12.57 -7.23
N ASP A 141 -0.42 11.72 -6.61
CA ASP A 141 -0.13 10.30 -6.63
C ASP A 141 -0.37 9.81 -8.06
N SER A 142 0.65 10.02 -8.88
CA SER A 142 0.76 9.37 -10.16
C SER A 142 1.02 7.91 -9.84
N MET A 143 0.07 7.04 -10.23
CA MET A 143 0.25 5.60 -10.40
C MET A 143 1.74 5.22 -10.34
N GLN A 144 2.10 4.54 -9.29
CA GLN A 144 3.46 4.06 -9.07
C GLN A 144 3.58 2.68 -9.67
N GLU A 145 4.81 2.32 -10.02
CA GLU A 145 5.13 1.04 -10.64
C GLU A 145 6.24 0.36 -9.83
N ILE A 146 6.03 -0.91 -9.52
CA ILE A 146 7.10 -1.80 -9.07
C ILE A 146 7.21 -2.93 -10.08
N ALA A 147 8.44 -3.23 -10.51
CA ALA A 147 8.72 -4.31 -11.45
C ALA A 147 9.53 -5.42 -10.79
N TYR A 148 9.15 -6.66 -11.04
CA TYR A 148 9.81 -7.87 -10.60
C TYR A 148 10.23 -8.69 -11.81
N THR A 149 11.52 -8.97 -11.96
CA THR A 149 12.03 -9.85 -13.02
C THR A 149 12.66 -11.08 -12.41
N LEU A 150 12.21 -12.26 -12.84
CA LEU A 150 12.81 -13.53 -12.45
C LEU A 150 13.27 -14.30 -13.68
N PRO A 151 14.53 -14.75 -13.74
CA PRO A 151 14.95 -15.75 -14.70
C PRO A 151 14.38 -17.11 -14.30
N LEU A 152 13.75 -17.78 -15.26
CA LEU A 152 13.13 -19.09 -15.12
C LEU A 152 13.91 -20.19 -15.85
N THR A 153 14.98 -19.83 -16.57
CA THR A 153 15.87 -20.81 -17.21
C THR A 153 16.40 -21.84 -16.20
N GLY A 154 16.02 -23.11 -16.38
CA GLY A 154 16.46 -24.21 -15.52
C GLY A 154 15.69 -24.37 -14.21
N VAL A 155 14.62 -23.60 -14.00
CA VAL A 155 13.66 -23.87 -12.93
C VAL A 155 12.97 -25.21 -13.20
N VAL A 156 12.98 -26.09 -12.20
CA VAL A 156 12.31 -27.40 -12.23
C VAL A 156 11.11 -27.45 -11.27
N ASP A 157 10.86 -26.35 -10.58
CA ASP A 157 9.77 -26.23 -9.62
C ASP A 157 8.43 -26.00 -10.33
N THR A 158 7.36 -26.50 -9.73
CA THR A 158 5.99 -26.29 -10.23
C THR A 158 5.44 -24.92 -9.86
N ALA A 159 6.07 -24.24 -8.91
CA ALA A 159 5.68 -22.92 -8.40
C ALA A 159 6.91 -22.17 -7.88
N VAL A 160 6.98 -20.88 -8.17
CA VAL A 160 8.01 -19.98 -7.66
C VAL A 160 7.36 -18.68 -7.17
N ASP A 161 7.64 -18.34 -5.92
CA ASP A 161 7.24 -17.06 -5.32
C ASP A 161 8.13 -15.94 -5.90
N PHE A 162 7.54 -15.01 -6.65
CA PHE A 162 8.23 -13.80 -7.11
C PHE A 162 8.42 -12.81 -5.97
N ILE A 163 7.37 -12.62 -5.19
CA ILE A 163 7.39 -11.83 -3.97
C ILE A 163 6.35 -12.34 -2.97
N GLY A 164 6.69 -12.21 -1.69
CA GLY A 164 5.93 -12.83 -0.62
C GLY A 164 6.17 -14.34 -0.58
N THR A 165 5.46 -15.02 0.29
CA THR A 165 5.43 -16.47 0.37
C THR A 165 4.15 -16.90 1.04
N LEU A 166 3.57 -17.98 0.53
CA LEU A 166 2.49 -18.73 1.18
C LEU A 166 2.85 -20.20 1.02
N ARG A 167 3.51 -20.77 2.04
CA ARG A 167 4.06 -22.11 1.97
C ARG A 167 3.46 -22.97 3.08
N VAL A 168 2.77 -24.03 2.69
CA VAL A 168 2.30 -25.06 3.62
C VAL A 168 3.49 -25.93 4.01
N GLU A 169 3.77 -26.04 5.31
CA GLU A 169 4.84 -26.89 5.84
C GLU A 169 4.33 -28.31 6.09
N ALA A 170 3.15 -28.42 6.68
CA ALA A 170 2.42 -29.67 6.75
C ALA A 170 0.91 -29.43 6.70
N ALA A 171 0.21 -30.43 6.20
CA ALA A 171 -1.24 -30.43 6.05
C ALA A 171 -1.87 -31.55 6.89
N GLY A 172 -3.10 -31.34 7.32
CA GLY A 172 -3.93 -32.35 7.97
C GLY A 172 -3.50 -32.75 9.38
N ALA A 173 -2.92 -31.82 10.15
CA ALA A 173 -2.60 -32.05 11.55
C ALA A 173 -3.89 -32.10 12.40
N THR A 174 -3.93 -33.01 13.36
CA THR A 174 -5.15 -33.28 14.17
C THR A 174 -4.95 -33.11 15.68
N GLY A 175 -3.80 -32.59 16.11
CA GLY A 175 -3.44 -32.39 17.50
C GLY A 175 -2.16 -31.56 17.62
N ASP A 176 -1.52 -31.61 18.79
CA ASP A 176 -0.30 -30.86 19.08
C ASP A 176 0.82 -31.17 18.07
N VAL A 177 1.57 -30.14 17.71
CA VAL A 177 2.76 -30.23 16.85
C VAL A 177 3.98 -29.86 17.68
N ALA A 178 4.99 -30.72 17.70
CA ALA A 178 6.22 -30.53 18.48
C ALA A 178 7.47 -30.86 17.64
N THR A 179 7.50 -30.35 16.40
CA THR A 179 8.65 -30.46 15.51
C THR A 179 9.10 -29.05 15.20
N ASP A 180 10.38 -28.74 15.41
CA ASP A 180 10.92 -27.42 15.10
C ASP A 180 10.93 -27.21 13.58
N TRP A 181 10.43 -26.06 13.13
CA TRP A 181 10.49 -25.65 11.73
C TRP A 181 10.77 -24.15 11.61
N ALA A 182 11.54 -23.81 10.58
CA ALA A 182 12.02 -22.44 10.38
C ALA A 182 11.03 -21.62 9.54
N LEU A 183 10.66 -20.46 10.07
CA LEU A 183 9.84 -19.47 9.35
C LEU A 183 10.68 -18.39 8.68
N SER A 184 11.96 -18.29 9.04
CA SER A 184 12.90 -17.34 8.43
C SER A 184 12.42 -15.88 8.51
N ASN A 185 11.93 -15.47 9.68
CA ASN A 185 11.40 -14.14 9.96
C ASN A 185 10.12 -13.81 9.17
N GLN A 186 9.15 -14.73 9.21
CA GLN A 186 7.84 -14.58 8.58
C GLN A 186 6.73 -14.90 9.58
N HIS A 187 5.48 -14.64 9.20
CA HIS A 187 4.33 -15.01 10.02
C HIS A 187 4.04 -16.50 9.88
N CYS A 188 3.52 -17.08 10.96
CA CYS A 188 2.92 -18.41 10.95
C CYS A 188 1.46 -18.26 10.56
N PHE A 189 0.97 -19.08 9.63
CA PHE A 189 -0.47 -19.29 9.46
C PHE A 189 -0.90 -20.65 9.99
N ILE A 190 -2.16 -20.73 10.43
CA ILE A 190 -2.89 -21.99 10.67
C ILE A 190 -4.16 -21.93 9.83
N ASN A 191 -4.31 -22.83 8.87
CA ASN A 191 -5.55 -23.01 8.11
C ASN A 191 -6.38 -24.11 8.76
N VAL A 192 -7.45 -23.74 9.46
CA VAL A 192 -8.36 -24.68 10.10
C VAL A 192 -9.34 -25.23 9.05
N ASN A 193 -9.12 -26.48 8.63
CA ASN A 193 -9.99 -27.18 7.67
C ASN A 193 -11.28 -27.67 8.31
N SER A 194 -11.21 -28.14 9.56
CA SER A 194 -12.38 -28.48 10.36
C SER A 194 -12.10 -28.34 11.86
N ILE A 195 -13.13 -28.02 12.65
CA ILE A 195 -13.00 -27.84 14.10
C ILE A 195 -14.30 -28.24 14.82
N THR A 196 -14.16 -28.92 15.96
CA THR A 196 -15.25 -29.20 16.90
C THR A 196 -14.89 -28.69 18.29
N GLY A 197 -15.57 -27.62 18.70
CA GLY A 197 -15.25 -26.86 19.91
C GLY A 197 -14.64 -25.50 19.56
N SER A 198 -14.00 -24.87 20.54
CA SER A 198 -13.28 -23.62 20.34
C SER A 198 -12.18 -23.45 21.39
N GLY A 199 -11.16 -22.67 21.07
CA GLY A 199 -10.12 -22.34 22.03
C GLY A 199 -8.95 -21.62 21.39
N ASP A 200 -8.04 -21.20 22.27
CA ASP A 200 -6.83 -20.45 21.92
C ASP A 200 -5.68 -21.42 21.61
N ILE A 201 -5.35 -21.56 20.32
CA ILE A 201 -4.16 -22.31 19.88
C ILE A 201 -2.93 -21.51 20.30
N THR A 202 -1.95 -22.17 20.93
CA THR A 202 -0.72 -21.49 21.37
C THR A 202 0.44 -21.87 20.47
N LEU A 203 1.05 -20.85 19.86
CA LEU A 203 2.33 -20.94 19.18
C LEU A 203 3.44 -20.68 20.19
N THR A 204 4.49 -21.51 20.19
CA THR A 204 5.71 -21.30 20.97
C THR A 204 6.95 -21.43 20.09
N GLY A 205 7.95 -20.59 20.31
CA GLY A 205 9.20 -20.66 19.56
C GLY A 205 10.13 -19.47 19.78
N THR A 206 10.87 -19.11 18.74
CA THR A 206 11.76 -17.93 18.75
C THR A 206 11.16 -16.85 17.85
N SER A 207 10.67 -15.76 18.45
CA SER A 207 10.13 -14.62 17.71
C SER A 207 11.23 -13.65 17.29
N LEU A 208 10.98 -12.85 16.24
CA LEU A 208 11.87 -11.80 15.77
C LEU A 208 11.09 -10.49 15.58
N PRO A 209 11.24 -9.50 16.48
CA PRO A 209 10.57 -8.21 16.35
C PRO A 209 11.15 -7.38 15.21
N GLU A 210 10.29 -6.74 14.41
CA GLU A 210 10.71 -5.90 13.28
C GLU A 210 11.41 -4.61 13.71
N SER A 211 11.15 -4.14 14.93
CA SER A 211 11.69 -2.88 15.44
C SER A 211 13.18 -2.94 15.77
N ASN A 212 13.71 -4.14 16.06
CA ASN A 212 15.11 -4.30 16.48
C ASN A 212 15.81 -5.53 15.91
N ALA A 213 15.09 -6.47 15.28
CA ALA A 213 15.61 -7.72 14.73
C ALA A 213 16.44 -8.54 15.74
N VAL A 214 16.09 -8.50 17.03
CA VAL A 214 16.75 -9.30 18.07
C VAL A 214 15.87 -10.52 18.40
N PRO A 215 16.36 -11.76 18.18
CA PRO A 215 15.57 -12.96 18.47
C PRO A 215 15.20 -13.08 19.96
N SER A 216 13.95 -13.45 20.22
CA SER A 216 13.44 -13.74 21.56
C SER A 216 13.02 -15.20 21.65
N ALA A 217 13.87 -16.02 22.26
CA ALA A 217 13.63 -17.46 22.41
C ALA A 217 12.59 -17.77 23.49
N GLY A 218 11.79 -18.83 23.27
CA GLY A 218 10.73 -19.27 24.18
C GLY A 218 9.54 -18.32 24.25
N ASP A 219 9.38 -17.48 23.23
CA ASP A 219 8.25 -16.56 23.13
C ASP A 219 6.98 -17.32 22.69
N THR A 220 5.82 -16.77 23.04
CA THR A 220 4.53 -17.39 22.78
C THR A 220 3.55 -16.42 22.11
N GLU A 221 2.63 -16.95 21.32
CA GLU A 221 1.50 -16.19 20.77
C GLU A 221 0.24 -17.04 20.71
N ILE A 222 -0.91 -16.43 20.98
CA ILE A 222 -2.22 -17.08 20.95
C ILE A 222 -2.94 -16.75 19.65
N LEU A 223 -3.45 -17.77 18.96
CA LEU A 223 -4.36 -17.66 17.82
C LEU A 223 -5.76 -18.19 18.22
N PRO A 224 -6.79 -17.33 18.30
CA PRO A 224 -8.13 -17.77 18.67
C PRO A 224 -8.76 -18.60 17.56
N ALA A 225 -9.01 -19.89 17.80
CA ALA A 225 -9.63 -20.79 16.84
C ALA A 225 -11.07 -21.13 17.26
N SER A 226 -12.04 -20.60 16.53
CA SER A 226 -13.47 -20.85 16.76
C SER A 226 -14.26 -21.27 15.53
N ALA A 227 -13.64 -21.25 14.34
CA ALA A 227 -14.24 -21.60 13.07
C ALA A 227 -13.17 -22.10 12.09
N THR A 228 -13.59 -22.55 10.92
CA THR A 228 -12.71 -22.86 9.79
C THR A 228 -12.18 -21.57 9.15
N GLY A 229 -10.99 -21.63 8.57
CA GLY A 229 -10.34 -20.49 7.90
C GLY A 229 -8.89 -20.29 8.34
N TYR A 230 -8.26 -19.25 7.82
CA TYR A 230 -6.87 -18.94 8.15
C TYR A 230 -6.78 -18.06 9.38
N LEU A 231 -5.85 -18.43 10.25
CA LEU A 231 -5.36 -17.62 11.35
C LEU A 231 -3.91 -17.21 11.04
N GLN A 232 -3.53 -15.99 11.42
CA GLN A 232 -2.18 -15.47 11.26
C GLN A 232 -1.57 -15.05 12.59
N SER A 233 -0.28 -15.32 12.80
CA SER A 233 0.48 -14.69 13.87
C SER A 233 0.71 -13.21 13.59
N ASN A 234 0.67 -12.36 14.62
CA ASN A 234 1.12 -10.97 14.54
C ASN A 234 2.64 -10.89 14.68
N LYS A 235 3.25 -11.79 15.46
CA LYS A 235 4.69 -11.89 15.55
C LYS A 235 5.24 -12.55 14.30
N LYS A 236 6.42 -12.10 13.90
CA LYS A 236 7.28 -12.85 12.99
C LYS A 236 8.13 -13.82 13.78
N TRP A 237 8.31 -15.00 13.23
CA TRP A 237 9.01 -16.09 13.87
C TRP A 237 10.27 -16.41 13.10
N TRP A 238 11.35 -16.65 13.82
CA TRP A 238 12.52 -17.32 13.27
C TRP A 238 12.25 -18.83 13.17
N GLU A 239 11.64 -19.38 14.22
CA GLU A 239 11.37 -20.80 14.41
C GLU A 239 10.12 -20.97 15.30
N ILE A 240 9.29 -21.95 14.96
CA ILE A 240 8.21 -22.44 15.83
C ILE A 240 8.61 -23.83 16.32
N THR A 241 8.57 -24.03 17.63
CA THR A 241 8.88 -25.30 18.28
C THR A 241 7.60 -26.08 18.60
N ASN A 242 6.52 -25.38 18.94
CA ASN A 242 5.27 -26.00 19.33
C ASN A 242 4.04 -25.26 18.79
N ILE A 243 3.03 -26.05 18.41
CA ILE A 243 1.64 -25.62 18.22
C ILE A 243 0.80 -26.47 19.17
N ASP A 244 0.31 -25.87 20.24
CA ASP A 244 -0.45 -26.57 21.28
C ASP A 244 -1.95 -26.34 21.10
N ILE A 245 -2.70 -27.44 20.99
CA ILE A 245 -4.15 -27.44 20.81
C ILE A 245 -4.84 -27.47 22.18
N PRO A 246 -5.69 -26.48 22.52
CA PRO A 246 -6.32 -26.39 23.82
C PRO A 246 -7.39 -27.48 24.02
N ALA A 247 -7.62 -27.87 25.28
CA ALA A 247 -8.64 -28.86 25.65
C ALA A 247 -10.09 -28.49 25.27
N GLY A 248 -10.36 -27.20 24.96
CA GLY A 248 -11.65 -26.75 24.44
C GLY A 248 -11.93 -27.18 23.00
N ILE A 249 -10.91 -27.62 22.27
CA ILE A 249 -10.99 -28.18 20.93
C ILE A 249 -10.93 -29.71 21.05
N SER A 250 -12.07 -30.36 20.79
CA SER A 250 -12.20 -31.81 20.94
C SER A 250 -11.82 -32.61 19.69
N ALA A 251 -11.83 -31.95 18.52
CA ALA A 251 -11.34 -32.45 17.25
C ALA A 251 -10.98 -31.26 16.35
N ILE A 252 -9.87 -31.35 15.62
CA ILE A 252 -9.44 -30.36 14.64
C ILE A 252 -8.74 -31.06 13.49
N ASP A 253 -8.81 -30.46 12.31
CA ASP A 253 -7.97 -30.77 11.15
C ASP A 253 -7.44 -29.43 10.64
N PHE A 254 -6.12 -29.25 10.60
CA PHE A 254 -5.51 -27.99 10.20
C PHE A 254 -4.21 -28.18 9.43
N ASP A 255 -3.94 -27.22 8.54
CA ASP A 255 -2.65 -27.05 7.89
C ASP A 255 -1.91 -25.91 8.57
N TYR A 256 -0.58 -25.95 8.56
CA TYR A 256 0.24 -24.87 9.08
C TYR A 256 1.41 -24.59 8.17
N GLY A 257 1.89 -23.35 8.23
CA GLY A 257 3.07 -22.97 7.49
C GLY A 257 3.39 -21.50 7.54
N VAL A 258 4.09 -21.04 6.51
CA VAL A 258 4.65 -19.70 6.44
C VAL A 258 3.78 -18.81 5.56
N VAL A 259 3.46 -17.63 6.07
CA VAL A 259 2.93 -16.52 5.26
C VAL A 259 3.82 -15.29 5.45
N GLY A 260 4.18 -14.68 4.34
CA GLY A 260 5.04 -13.51 4.29
C GLY A 260 4.71 -12.65 3.10
N TYR A 261 4.69 -11.34 3.26
CA TYR A 261 4.30 -10.45 2.18
C TYR A 261 4.89 -9.05 2.36
N PRO A 262 5.13 -8.33 1.25
CA PRO A 262 5.34 -6.89 1.26
C PRO A 262 4.07 -6.11 1.63
N ASP A 263 4.24 -5.10 2.47
CA ASP A 263 3.22 -4.14 2.91
C ASP A 263 3.61 -2.67 2.56
N LEU A 264 4.63 -2.52 1.72
CA LEU A 264 5.26 -1.25 1.32
C LEU A 264 5.69 -0.34 2.49
N GLY A 265 6.12 -0.95 3.60
CA GLY A 265 6.51 -0.25 4.81
C GLY A 265 5.30 0.12 5.65
N ASN A 266 4.36 -0.82 5.80
CA ASN A 266 3.14 -0.68 6.59
C ASN A 266 2.29 0.52 6.13
N ARG A 267 2.12 0.67 4.81
CA ARG A 267 1.33 1.74 4.18
C ARG A 267 0.10 1.16 3.50
N ASN A 268 -0.95 1.97 3.43
CA ASN A 268 -2.14 1.63 2.66
C ASN A 268 -1.91 1.97 1.19
N PHE A 269 -2.24 1.04 0.30
CA PHE A 269 -2.16 1.22 -1.15
C PHE A 269 -3.17 0.34 -1.87
N ARG A 270 -3.64 0.78 -3.03
CA ARG A 270 -4.51 0.01 -3.90
C ARG A 270 -3.72 -0.49 -5.10
N ILE A 271 -3.85 -1.78 -5.42
CA ILE A 271 -3.34 -2.32 -6.69
C ILE A 271 -4.34 -1.97 -7.79
N ILE A 272 -3.88 -1.22 -8.79
CA ILE A 272 -4.74 -0.69 -9.86
C ILE A 272 -4.52 -1.33 -11.23
N GLY A 273 -3.56 -2.25 -11.31
CA GLY A 273 -3.33 -3.04 -12.51
C GLY A 273 -1.99 -3.75 -12.49
N TYR A 274 -1.76 -4.51 -13.56
CA TYR A 274 -0.48 -5.15 -13.79
C TYR A 274 -0.18 -5.26 -15.29
N ARG A 275 1.09 -5.51 -15.59
CA ARG A 275 1.56 -6.00 -16.88
C ARG A 275 2.54 -7.15 -16.62
N CYS A 276 2.38 -8.24 -17.34
CA CYS A 276 3.28 -9.39 -17.31
C CYS A 276 3.89 -9.59 -18.69
N ASP A 277 5.21 -9.51 -18.78
CA ASP A 277 5.99 -9.79 -19.99
C ASP A 277 6.77 -11.10 -19.78
N ALA A 278 6.37 -12.16 -20.46
CA ALA A 278 7.06 -13.45 -20.44
C ALA A 278 7.87 -13.62 -21.73
N TYR A 279 9.07 -14.23 -21.65
CA TYR A 279 9.92 -14.52 -22.80
C TYR A 279 9.99 -16.02 -23.08
N ALA A 280 9.72 -16.43 -24.33
CA ALA A 280 9.62 -17.83 -24.71
C ALA A 280 11.03 -18.40 -24.89
N ALA A 281 11.26 -19.55 -24.26
CA ALA A 281 12.50 -20.32 -24.36
C ALA A 281 12.38 -21.54 -25.29
N GLY A 282 11.17 -21.83 -25.76
CA GLY A 282 10.88 -22.97 -26.61
C GLY A 282 9.43 -22.96 -27.11
N ASN A 283 9.10 -23.98 -27.89
CA ASN A 283 7.71 -24.24 -28.24
C ASN A 283 6.94 -24.69 -27.00
N SER A 284 5.65 -24.40 -26.97
CA SER A 284 4.77 -24.75 -25.87
C SER A 284 5.19 -24.17 -24.50
N PRO A 285 5.21 -22.84 -24.34
CA PRO A 285 5.34 -22.19 -23.03
C PRO A 285 4.16 -22.49 -22.10
N ASP A 286 4.48 -22.85 -20.87
CA ASP A 286 3.52 -23.20 -19.81
C ASP A 286 3.87 -22.40 -18.54
N PHE A 287 2.98 -21.49 -18.17
CA PHE A 287 3.05 -20.77 -16.90
C PHE A 287 1.71 -20.15 -16.50
N ARG A 288 1.57 -19.87 -15.21
CA ARG A 288 0.41 -19.25 -14.57
C ARG A 288 0.86 -18.10 -13.70
N LEU A 289 0.31 -16.91 -13.90
CA LEU A 289 0.50 -15.76 -13.04
C LEU A 289 -0.62 -15.70 -11.99
N ARG A 290 -0.24 -15.66 -10.72
CA ARG A 290 -1.16 -15.44 -9.60
C ARG A 290 -0.75 -14.22 -8.81
N ILE A 291 -1.68 -13.30 -8.64
CA ILE A 291 -1.56 -12.14 -7.76
C ILE A 291 -2.63 -12.28 -6.69
N SER A 292 -2.22 -12.34 -5.43
CA SER A 292 -3.14 -12.51 -4.30
C SER A 292 -2.87 -11.45 -3.24
N LYS A 293 -3.92 -11.02 -2.55
CA LYS A 293 -3.87 -10.23 -1.34
C LYS A 293 -3.94 -11.16 -0.13
N VAL A 294 -3.15 -10.89 0.89
CA VAL A 294 -3.41 -11.35 2.25
C VAL A 294 -4.28 -10.29 2.92
N ASP A 295 -5.52 -10.66 3.20
CA ASP A 295 -6.59 -9.79 3.69
C ASP A 295 -6.78 -10.02 5.19
N ASP A 296 -6.69 -8.97 6.01
CA ASP A 296 -6.87 -9.07 7.46
C ASP A 296 -8.35 -8.87 7.78
N THR A 297 -9.04 -9.97 8.06
CA THR A 297 -10.47 -9.95 8.38
C THR A 297 -10.73 -9.70 9.88
N GLY A 298 -9.66 -9.45 10.65
CA GLY A 298 -9.70 -9.05 12.04
C GLY A 298 -9.65 -10.23 13.01
N GLY A 299 -9.22 -9.96 14.24
CA GLY A 299 -9.15 -10.97 15.30
C GLY A 299 -8.12 -12.07 15.03
N LYS A 300 -7.06 -11.76 14.27
CA LYS A 300 -6.05 -12.69 13.73
C LYS A 300 -6.56 -13.65 12.67
N ASN A 301 -7.76 -13.43 12.15
CA ASN A 301 -8.22 -14.11 10.95
C ASN A 301 -7.64 -13.41 9.73
N MET A 302 -7.31 -14.19 8.71
CA MET A 302 -6.92 -13.67 7.41
C MET A 302 -7.66 -14.43 6.31
N ASP A 303 -7.73 -13.85 5.13
CA ASP A 303 -8.14 -14.53 3.90
C ASP A 303 -7.05 -14.34 2.82
N ILE A 304 -7.01 -15.27 1.87
CA ILE A 304 -6.19 -15.13 0.65
C ILE A 304 -7.13 -14.77 -0.49
N VAL A 305 -7.13 -13.50 -0.88
CA VAL A 305 -8.00 -12.97 -1.93
C VAL A 305 -7.23 -12.99 -3.24
N SER A 306 -7.68 -13.79 -4.22
CA SER A 306 -7.11 -13.76 -5.57
C SER A 306 -7.50 -12.47 -6.29
N LEU A 307 -6.51 -11.64 -6.62
CA LEU A 307 -6.68 -10.44 -7.44
C LEU A 307 -6.52 -10.74 -8.92
N GLU A 308 -5.62 -11.67 -9.26
CA GLU A 308 -5.43 -12.14 -10.62
C GLU A 308 -5.01 -13.61 -10.65
N ASP A 309 -5.52 -14.32 -11.65
CA ASP A 309 -5.21 -15.73 -11.85
C ASP A 309 -5.34 -16.12 -13.34
N ILE A 310 -4.23 -16.01 -14.07
CA ILE A 310 -4.19 -16.21 -15.53
C ILE A 310 -3.09 -17.20 -15.92
N GLY A 311 -3.52 -18.22 -16.65
CA GLY A 311 -2.69 -19.25 -17.25
C GLY A 311 -2.37 -19.04 -18.71
N VAL A 312 -1.21 -19.53 -19.11
CA VAL A 312 -0.87 -19.90 -20.48
C VAL A 312 -0.50 -21.37 -20.45
N ASP A 313 -1.33 -22.18 -21.08
CA ASP A 313 -1.06 -23.59 -21.32
C ASP A 313 -0.93 -23.81 -22.81
N SER A 314 0.04 -24.62 -23.21
CA SER A 314 0.31 -25.01 -24.59
C SER A 314 0.43 -26.52 -24.75
N GLY A 315 -0.22 -27.24 -23.84
CA GLY A 315 -0.31 -28.69 -23.80
C GLY A 315 -1.07 -29.31 -24.98
N ALA A 316 -1.23 -30.63 -24.94
CA ALA A 316 -1.71 -31.45 -26.06
C ALA A 316 -3.14 -31.14 -26.56
N ALA A 317 -3.91 -30.29 -25.87
CA ALA A 317 -5.24 -29.84 -26.27
C ALA A 317 -5.24 -28.57 -27.14
N GLY A 318 -4.05 -28.00 -27.42
CA GLY A 318 -3.86 -26.74 -28.13
C GLY A 318 -3.65 -25.59 -27.14
N ASP A 319 -2.94 -24.56 -27.58
CA ASP A 319 -2.57 -23.42 -26.76
C ASP A 319 -3.79 -22.64 -26.28
N GLN A 320 -3.82 -22.26 -25.00
CA GLN A 320 -4.92 -21.58 -24.34
C GLN A 320 -4.41 -20.54 -23.37
N ILE A 321 -5.07 -19.39 -23.36
CA ILE A 321 -5.08 -18.49 -22.21
C ILE A 321 -6.23 -18.96 -21.33
N ILE A 322 -5.96 -19.20 -20.06
CA ILE A 322 -6.95 -19.69 -19.10
C ILE A 322 -7.16 -18.63 -18.03
N ASP A 323 -8.41 -18.22 -17.85
CA ASP A 323 -8.83 -17.37 -16.74
C ASP A 323 -9.43 -18.23 -15.64
N HIS A 324 -8.69 -18.39 -14.54
CA HIS A 324 -9.15 -19.24 -13.43
C HIS A 324 -10.08 -18.51 -12.47
N LEU A 325 -10.19 -17.18 -12.60
CA LEU A 325 -10.90 -16.34 -11.63
C LEU A 325 -12.27 -15.90 -12.13
N ARG A 326 -12.38 -15.53 -13.41
CA ARG A 326 -13.58 -14.88 -13.97
C ARG A 326 -14.32 -15.80 -14.93
N THR A 327 -15.63 -15.59 -15.04
CA THR A 327 -16.53 -16.37 -15.91
C THR A 327 -17.50 -15.44 -16.64
N GLY A 328 -18.13 -15.91 -17.72
CA GLY A 328 -19.16 -15.14 -18.43
C GLY A 328 -18.58 -13.99 -19.26
N ALA A 329 -19.07 -12.76 -19.04
CA ALA A 329 -18.65 -11.59 -19.82
C ALA A 329 -17.27 -11.06 -19.42
N ASP A 330 -16.82 -11.37 -18.21
CA ASP A 330 -15.53 -10.94 -17.64
C ASP A 330 -14.44 -12.01 -17.77
N ASP A 331 -14.78 -13.19 -18.33
CA ASP A 331 -13.87 -14.28 -18.63
C ASP A 331 -12.91 -13.88 -19.77
N ARG A 332 -11.61 -14.01 -19.53
CA ARG A 332 -10.56 -13.71 -20.51
C ARG A 332 -9.89 -14.96 -21.07
N SER A 333 -10.47 -16.13 -20.83
CA SER A 333 -10.01 -17.37 -21.43
C SER A 333 -10.10 -17.27 -22.96
N TYR A 334 -9.04 -17.70 -23.64
CA TYR A 334 -8.95 -17.65 -25.09
C TYR A 334 -8.31 -18.91 -25.63
N ASN A 335 -9.02 -19.61 -26.50
CA ASN A 335 -8.52 -20.78 -27.21
C ASN A 335 -8.30 -20.40 -28.70
N PRO A 336 -7.08 -20.04 -29.12
CA PRO A 336 -6.75 -19.79 -30.51
C PRO A 336 -7.13 -20.96 -31.44
N ALA A 337 -7.51 -20.62 -32.67
CA ALA A 337 -7.73 -21.61 -33.73
C ALA A 337 -6.44 -22.01 -34.47
N VAL A 338 -5.28 -21.60 -33.97
CA VAL A 338 -3.94 -21.89 -34.52
C VAL A 338 -3.18 -22.81 -33.56
N GLY A 339 -2.08 -23.42 -34.04
CA GLY A 339 -1.29 -24.37 -33.26
C GLY A 339 -0.68 -23.73 -32.01
N ASP A 340 0.26 -22.80 -32.21
CA ASP A 340 0.96 -22.13 -31.11
C ASP A 340 0.42 -20.69 -30.95
N ILE A 341 0.09 -20.28 -29.71
CA ILE A 341 -0.31 -18.90 -29.37
C ILE A 341 0.90 -17.96 -29.25
N TRP A 342 2.08 -18.55 -29.07
CA TRP A 342 3.30 -17.84 -28.75
C TRP A 342 4.50 -18.41 -29.51
N ASP A 343 5.05 -17.62 -30.44
CA ASP A 343 6.24 -17.99 -31.20
C ASP A 343 7.50 -18.04 -30.32
N ASN A 344 8.39 -18.99 -30.61
CA ASN A 344 9.70 -19.09 -29.97
C ASN A 344 10.51 -17.78 -30.08
N ASP A 345 11.34 -17.50 -29.07
CA ASP A 345 12.22 -16.32 -28.98
C ASP A 345 11.49 -14.96 -28.99
N THR A 346 10.17 -14.93 -28.71
CA THR A 346 9.38 -13.70 -28.63
C THR A 346 8.89 -13.41 -27.20
N THR A 347 8.41 -12.19 -26.97
CA THR A 347 7.79 -11.79 -25.71
C THR A 347 6.27 -11.86 -25.82
N PHE A 348 5.64 -12.59 -24.92
CA PHE A 348 4.19 -12.56 -24.73
C PHE A 348 3.83 -11.62 -23.59
N THR A 349 2.91 -10.70 -23.83
CA THR A 349 2.52 -9.66 -22.87
C THR A 349 1.05 -9.76 -22.49
N PHE A 350 0.80 -9.84 -21.18
CA PHE A 350 -0.50 -9.57 -20.58
C PHE A 350 -0.52 -8.18 -19.97
N LYS A 351 -1.60 -7.44 -20.16
CA LYS A 351 -1.80 -6.16 -19.48
C LYS A 351 -3.29 -5.95 -19.26
N GLN A 352 -3.64 -5.45 -18.07
CA GLN A 352 -5.02 -5.07 -17.76
C GLN A 352 -5.08 -3.58 -17.45
N LEU A 353 -6.01 -2.89 -18.11
CA LEU A 353 -6.31 -1.47 -17.89
C LEU A 353 -7.60 -1.26 -17.09
N ASP A 354 -8.41 -2.29 -17.00
CA ASP A 354 -9.72 -2.38 -16.36
C ASP A 354 -9.67 -3.17 -15.04
N PHE A 355 -8.47 -3.41 -14.51
CA PHE A 355 -8.24 -4.20 -13.29
C PHE A 355 -9.13 -3.76 -12.12
N ASN A 356 -9.29 -2.45 -11.93
CA ASN A 356 -10.15 -1.89 -10.87
C ASN A 356 -11.65 -2.11 -11.07
N THR A 357 -12.09 -2.44 -12.28
CA THR A 357 -13.52 -2.54 -12.59
C THR A 357 -14.15 -3.85 -12.11
N TYR A 358 -13.32 -4.83 -11.75
CA TYR A 358 -13.76 -6.15 -11.30
C TYR A 358 -14.08 -6.22 -9.81
N PHE A 359 -13.51 -5.29 -9.03
CA PHE A 359 -13.65 -5.29 -7.58
C PHE A 359 -14.94 -4.55 -7.21
N THR A 360 -15.77 -5.18 -6.38
CA THR A 360 -17.06 -4.62 -5.99
C THR A 360 -16.98 -3.76 -4.74
N ASN A 361 -15.88 -3.88 -4.00
CA ASN A 361 -15.60 -3.14 -2.78
C ASN A 361 -14.15 -2.66 -2.80
N SER A 362 -13.35 -3.13 -1.84
CA SER A 362 -11.96 -2.78 -1.58
C SER A 362 -11.07 -4.03 -1.63
N GLU A 363 -11.43 -5.04 -2.44
CA GLU A 363 -10.70 -6.31 -2.47
C GLU A 363 -9.23 -6.13 -2.90
N ASN A 364 -8.94 -5.09 -3.68
CA ASN A 364 -7.60 -4.70 -4.14
C ASN A 364 -6.94 -3.57 -3.32
N ASP A 365 -7.57 -3.15 -2.22
CA ASP A 365 -6.96 -2.26 -1.23
C ASP A 365 -6.13 -3.10 -0.28
N ILE A 366 -4.87 -2.72 -0.10
CA ILE A 366 -3.95 -3.36 0.84
C ILE A 366 -3.70 -2.36 1.96
N LEU A 367 -4.18 -2.69 3.15
CA LEU A 367 -4.24 -1.84 4.32
C LEU A 367 -3.11 -2.14 5.29
N GLY A 368 -1.85 -2.09 4.84
CA GLY A 368 -0.71 -2.40 5.72
C GLY A 368 -0.62 -1.50 6.97
N GLY A 369 -1.14 -0.26 6.92
CA GLY A 369 -1.16 0.68 8.04
C GLY A 369 -2.16 0.31 9.15
N ASP A 370 -3.34 -0.10 8.72
CA ASP A 370 -4.53 -0.31 9.56
C ASP A 370 -4.84 -1.80 9.78
N GLY A 371 -4.14 -2.69 9.08
CA GLY A 371 -4.27 -4.14 9.13
C GLY A 371 -2.96 -4.85 8.77
N HIS A 372 -2.88 -6.14 9.05
CA HIS A 372 -1.72 -6.96 8.68
C HIS A 372 -1.90 -7.52 7.26
N GLU A 373 -1.90 -6.63 6.28
CA GLU A 373 -2.16 -6.97 4.89
C GLU A 373 -0.94 -6.83 3.99
N GLY A 374 -0.95 -7.57 2.88
CA GLY A 374 0.06 -7.47 1.84
C GLY A 374 -0.35 -8.21 0.58
N TYR A 375 0.58 -8.37 -0.35
CA TYR A 375 0.35 -9.11 -1.58
C TYR A 375 1.42 -10.15 -1.84
N ILE A 376 1.04 -11.18 -2.59
CA ILE A 376 1.90 -12.27 -3.02
C ILE A 376 1.79 -12.34 -4.53
N ILE A 377 2.93 -12.44 -5.22
CA ILE A 377 2.96 -12.75 -6.64
C ILE A 377 3.69 -14.07 -6.81
N ARG A 378 3.04 -15.00 -7.48
CA ARG A 378 3.56 -16.33 -7.74
C ARG A 378 3.45 -16.66 -9.22
N ILE A 379 4.46 -17.34 -9.73
CA ILE A 379 4.40 -18.03 -11.02
C ILE A 379 4.28 -19.51 -10.75
N GLU A 380 3.31 -20.17 -11.37
CA GLU A 380 3.11 -21.63 -11.30
C GLU A 380 3.12 -22.20 -12.73
N GLY A 381 3.15 -23.52 -12.89
CA GLY A 381 2.78 -24.16 -14.17
C GLY A 381 1.28 -24.38 -14.25
N GLU A 382 0.70 -24.29 -15.44
CA GLU A 382 -0.66 -24.77 -15.80
C GLU A 382 -0.70 -26.31 -15.91
N GLY A 383 -0.03 -27.02 -15.01
CA GLY A 383 0.01 -28.49 -15.01
C GLY A 383 1.23 -29.08 -14.33
N ALA A 384 2.16 -29.62 -15.13
CA ALA A 384 3.28 -30.43 -14.64
C ALA A 384 4.51 -29.60 -14.19
N GLY A 385 4.50 -28.29 -14.44
CA GLY A 385 5.51 -27.35 -13.99
C GLY A 385 5.67 -26.16 -14.93
N ILE A 386 6.51 -25.20 -14.56
CA ILE A 386 6.82 -24.05 -15.41
C ILE A 386 7.74 -24.54 -16.53
N THR A 387 7.33 -24.40 -17.80
CA THR A 387 8.14 -24.88 -18.93
C THR A 387 8.20 -23.91 -20.10
N ASN A 388 9.32 -23.97 -20.85
CA ASN A 388 9.56 -23.18 -22.06
C ASN A 388 9.40 -21.65 -21.91
N VAL A 389 9.62 -21.14 -20.69
CA VAL A 389 9.71 -19.70 -20.38
C VAL A 389 11.07 -19.41 -19.75
N ASP A 390 11.78 -18.41 -20.28
CA ASP A 390 13.17 -18.11 -19.90
C ASP A 390 13.25 -17.04 -18.81
N PHE A 391 12.41 -16.01 -18.89
CA PHE A 391 12.23 -15.05 -17.82
C PHE A 391 10.83 -14.43 -17.89
N ILE A 392 10.34 -13.99 -16.74
CA ILE A 392 9.10 -13.22 -16.64
C ILE A 392 9.39 -11.92 -15.91
N THR A 393 8.85 -10.82 -16.43
CA THR A 393 8.79 -9.53 -15.76
C THR A 393 7.35 -9.15 -15.44
N VAL A 394 7.05 -8.96 -14.17
CA VAL A 394 5.74 -8.49 -13.70
C VAL A 394 5.88 -7.05 -13.21
N HIS A 395 5.15 -6.16 -13.85
CA HIS A 395 4.95 -4.77 -13.45
C HIS A 395 3.63 -4.68 -12.69
N LEU A 396 3.68 -4.20 -11.45
CA LEU A 396 2.52 -3.94 -10.61
C LEU A 396 2.30 -2.43 -10.53
N PHE A 397 1.10 -1.98 -10.88
CA PHE A 397 0.68 -0.60 -10.78
C PHE A 397 -0.13 -0.39 -9.51
N TYR A 398 0.19 0.63 -8.74
CA TYR A 398 -0.51 0.94 -7.50
C TYR A 398 -0.63 2.45 -7.24
N GLU A 399 -1.59 2.81 -6.40
CA GLU A 399 -1.76 4.15 -5.83
C GLU A 399 -1.75 4.04 -4.30
N LEU A 400 -1.20 5.02 -3.60
CA LEU A 400 -1.31 5.14 -2.16
C LEU A 400 -2.72 5.63 -1.82
N ILE A 401 -3.37 4.99 -0.85
CA ILE A 401 -4.74 5.32 -0.42
C ILE A 401 -4.81 5.73 1.05
#